data_AF-A0A433EQV5-F1
#
_entry.id   AF-A0A433EQV5-F1
#
_cell.length_a   1.000
_cell.length_b   1.000
_cell.length_c   1.000
_cell.angle_alpha   90.00
_cell.angle_beta   90.00
_cell.angle_gamma   90.00
#
_symmetry.space_group_name_H-M   'P 1'
#
loop_
_entity.id
_entity.type
_entity.pdbx_description
1 polymer ?
#
loop_
_entity_poly.entity_id
_entity_poly.type
_entity_poly.pdbx_seq_one_letter_code
_entity_poly.pdbx_strand_id
1 'polypeptide(L)'
;MKKLLSLLAIFSLSCTNTVNLISCGNIANNKPHLPPSKPKEPIVKDVFYYKKLKQEITAEIKEYDEVIIEIKNSKNDYESEEDYQIELKQTQAEKFIKMSELNDCEYQILLCQKENKFTDEKKEQAIKLLEKQINNLNSALNLLSEIKNSDFDQKDLEKINTKIKNTKIILYKIKNN
;
A
#
# COMPACT_ATOMS: atom_id res chain seq x y z
N MET A 1 4.01 32.36 7.79
CA MET A 1 3.99 31.33 8.86
C MET A 1 2.65 31.27 9.59
N LYS A 2 1.60 30.72 8.96
CA LYS A 2 0.40 30.21 9.64
C LYS A 2 -0.15 29.07 8.76
N LYS A 3 -0.18 27.85 9.31
CA LYS A 3 -0.82 26.61 8.81
C LYS A 3 0.01 25.46 8.20
N LEU A 4 1.34 25.54 8.10
CA LEU A 4 2.19 24.36 7.78
C LEU A 4 2.28 23.31 8.92
N LEU A 5 1.62 23.55 10.06
CA LEU A 5 1.66 22.66 11.23
C LEU A 5 0.63 21.51 11.19
N SER A 6 -0.31 21.50 10.25
CA SER A 6 -1.30 20.42 10.15
C SER A 6 -0.76 19.16 9.45
N LEU A 7 0.11 19.34 8.43
CA LEU A 7 0.64 18.25 7.62
C LEU A 7 1.76 17.45 8.30
N LEU A 8 2.44 18.04 9.29
CA LEU A 8 3.42 17.33 10.12
C LEU A 8 2.81 16.20 10.96
N ALA A 9 1.48 16.13 11.10
CA ALA A 9 0.81 15.04 11.81
C ALA A 9 0.56 13.79 10.94
N ILE A 10 0.61 13.90 9.61
CA ILE A 10 0.33 12.77 8.70
C ILE A 10 1.64 12.08 8.25
N PHE A 11 2.79 12.77 8.34
CA PHE A 11 4.09 12.25 7.91
C PHE A 11 4.85 11.40 8.94
N SER A 12 4.13 10.61 9.73
CA SER A 12 4.75 9.55 10.54
C SER A 12 4.01 8.22 10.46
N LEU A 13 3.43 7.88 9.31
CA LEU A 13 3.19 6.47 8.98
C LEU A 13 4.29 5.97 8.05
N SER A 14 5.47 5.92 8.66
CA SER A 14 6.58 5.07 8.29
C SER A 14 6.19 3.95 7.31
N CYS A 15 6.90 3.88 6.18
CA CYS A 15 7.14 2.62 5.47
C CYS A 15 7.91 1.60 6.33
N THR A 16 7.62 1.50 7.62
CA THR A 16 8.09 0.48 8.55
C THR A 16 6.87 -0.26 9.07
N ASN A 17 6.41 -1.23 8.27
CA ASN A 17 5.74 -2.48 8.66
C ASN A 17 4.99 -3.14 7.49
N THR A 18 5.39 -2.94 6.24
CA THR A 18 5.25 -4.05 5.27
C THR A 18 6.30 -5.09 5.61
N VAL A 19 6.06 -5.79 6.73
CA VAL A 19 6.80 -6.97 7.16
C VAL A 19 6.79 -7.93 5.98
N ASN A 20 7.95 -8.10 5.34
CA ASN A 20 8.32 -9.16 4.40
C ASN A 20 7.13 -9.98 3.90
N LEU A 21 6.44 -9.48 2.87
CA LEU A 21 5.36 -10.21 2.19
C LEU A 21 5.89 -11.27 1.21
N ILE A 22 7.11 -11.76 1.42
CA ILE A 22 7.62 -12.94 0.73
C ILE A 22 8.28 -13.82 1.78
N SER A 23 7.65 -14.96 2.05
CA SER A 23 8.26 -16.11 2.71
C SER A 23 9.41 -16.61 1.81
N CYS A 24 10.60 -16.02 1.95
CA CYS A 24 11.83 -16.55 1.41
C CYS A 24 12.49 -17.39 2.50
N GLY A 25 12.57 -18.71 2.26
CA GLY A 25 13.21 -19.67 3.16
C GLY A 25 14.71 -19.41 3.36
N ASN A 26 15.16 -19.76 4.58
CA ASN A 26 16.51 -20.13 5.00
C ASN A 26 17.69 -19.47 4.27
N ILE A 27 18.29 -18.44 4.88
CA ILE A 27 19.74 -18.19 4.78
C ILE A 27 20.27 -17.86 6.17
N ALA A 28 21.02 -18.79 6.75
CA ALA A 28 21.70 -18.64 8.03
C ALA A 28 22.94 -17.74 7.90
N ASN A 29 23.20 -16.90 8.89
CA ASN A 29 24.53 -16.34 9.15
C ASN A 29 24.74 -16.15 10.66
N ASN A 30 25.82 -16.73 11.15
CA ASN A 30 26.22 -16.80 12.56
C ASN A 30 26.74 -15.45 13.07
N LYS A 31 26.19 -14.94 14.18
CA LYS A 31 26.80 -13.91 15.06
C LYS A 31 26.44 -14.17 16.54
N PRO A 32 27.23 -13.65 17.51
CA PRO A 32 27.25 -14.13 18.89
C PRO A 32 25.96 -13.88 19.66
N HIS A 33 25.57 -14.86 20.47
CA HIS A 33 24.32 -14.90 21.22
C HIS A 33 24.26 -13.87 22.36
N LEU A 34 23.47 -12.82 22.15
CA LEU A 34 22.69 -12.23 23.25
C LEU A 34 21.62 -13.24 23.70
N PRO A 35 21.22 -13.26 24.99
CA PRO A 35 20.12 -14.11 25.43
C PRO A 35 18.90 -13.83 24.56
N PRO A 36 18.27 -14.87 23.97
CA PRO A 36 17.18 -14.67 23.04
C PRO A 36 16.05 -13.95 23.77
N SER A 37 15.73 -12.73 23.33
CA SER A 37 14.44 -12.13 23.63
C SER A 37 13.39 -13.18 23.27
N LYS A 38 12.44 -13.48 24.16
CA LYS A 38 11.30 -14.36 23.82
C LYS A 38 10.79 -13.94 22.43
N PRO A 39 10.76 -14.85 21.44
CA PRO A 39 10.26 -14.52 20.13
C PRO A 39 8.88 -13.90 20.31
N LYS A 40 8.65 -12.69 19.78
CA LYS A 40 7.29 -12.16 19.68
C LYS A 40 6.47 -13.22 18.97
N GLU A 41 5.38 -13.66 19.60
CA GLU A 41 4.51 -14.65 18.98
C GLU A 41 4.14 -14.15 17.58
N PRO A 42 4.22 -15.01 16.55
CA PRO A 42 3.90 -14.61 15.19
C PRO A 42 2.45 -14.13 15.16
N ILE A 43 2.22 -12.92 14.62
CA ILE A 43 0.87 -12.42 14.41
C ILE A 43 0.14 -13.39 13.48
N VAL A 44 -0.92 -14.02 13.99
CA VAL A 44 -1.78 -14.89 13.17
C VAL A 44 -2.54 -14.01 12.19
N LYS A 45 -2.20 -14.10 10.91
CA LYS A 45 -2.85 -13.35 9.83
C LYS A 45 -4.11 -14.08 9.37
N ASP A 46 -5.16 -14.02 10.18
CA ASP A 46 -6.46 -14.63 9.91
C ASP A 46 -7.49 -13.63 9.32
N VAL A 47 -8.73 -14.10 9.16
CA VAL A 47 -9.83 -13.25 8.67
C VAL A 47 -10.07 -12.03 9.57
N PHE A 48 -9.92 -12.15 10.89
CA PHE A 48 -10.15 -11.05 11.82
C PHE A 48 -9.06 -9.99 11.68
N TYR A 49 -7.80 -10.40 11.55
CA TYR A 49 -6.68 -9.52 11.27
C TYR A 49 -6.93 -8.68 10.01
N TYR A 50 -7.24 -9.31 8.88
CA TYR A 50 -7.45 -8.58 7.63
C TYR A 50 -8.73 -7.75 7.63
N LYS A 51 -9.78 -8.15 8.36
CA LYS A 51 -10.98 -7.31 8.53
C LYS A 51 -10.69 -6.03 9.31
N LYS A 52 -9.89 -6.11 10.38
CA LYS A 52 -9.46 -4.94 11.13
C LYS A 52 -8.60 -4.02 10.27
N LEU A 53 -7.59 -4.57 9.59
CA LEU A 53 -6.71 -3.82 8.70
C LEU A 53 -7.49 -3.14 7.55
N LYS A 54 -8.50 -3.83 6.99
CA LYS A 54 -9.41 -3.25 6.00
C LYS A 54 -10.12 -1.99 6.53
N GLN A 55 -10.60 -2.00 7.77
CA GLN A 55 -11.27 -0.85 8.38
C GLN A 55 -10.31 0.32 8.56
N GLU A 56 -9.11 0.05 9.05
CA GLU A 56 -8.04 1.06 9.24
C GLU A 56 -7.68 1.72 7.91
N ILE A 57 -7.36 0.92 6.87
CA ILE A 57 -7.02 1.43 5.54
C ILE A 57 -8.20 2.22 4.92
N THR A 58 -9.44 1.77 5.14
CA THR A 58 -10.61 2.50 4.63
C THR A 58 -10.77 3.87 5.28
N ALA A 59 -10.41 4.01 6.57
CA ALA A 59 -10.41 5.31 7.24
C ALA A 59 -9.29 6.19 6.68
N GLU A 60 -8.07 5.67 6.53
CA GLU A 60 -6.94 6.42 5.94
C GLU A 60 -7.27 6.92 4.53
N ILE A 61 -7.91 6.10 3.67
CA ILE A 61 -8.31 6.53 2.32
C ILE A 61 -9.27 7.73 2.36
N LYS A 62 -10.18 7.79 3.35
CA LYS A 62 -11.10 8.93 3.51
C LYS A 62 -10.37 10.18 3.96
N GLU A 63 -9.37 10.05 4.83
CA GLU A 63 -8.51 11.17 5.21
C GLU A 63 -7.77 11.72 3.98
N TYR A 64 -7.23 10.87 3.11
CA TYR A 64 -6.65 11.31 1.84
C TYR A 64 -7.66 12.01 0.92
N ASP A 65 -8.93 11.57 0.89
CA ASP A 65 -9.98 12.26 0.14
C ASP A 65 -10.19 13.70 0.64
N GLU A 66 -10.23 13.89 1.96
CA GLU A 66 -10.36 15.20 2.60
C GLU A 66 -9.14 16.09 2.33
N VAL A 67 -7.93 15.55 2.48
CA VAL A 67 -6.67 16.28 2.21
C VAL A 67 -6.59 16.72 0.73
N ILE A 68 -6.96 15.85 -0.21
CA ILE A 68 -6.98 16.21 -1.65
C ILE A 68 -7.96 17.35 -1.93
N ILE A 69 -9.11 17.37 -1.23
CA ILE A 69 -10.08 18.47 -1.35
C ILE A 69 -9.49 19.75 -0.76
N GLU A 70 -8.83 19.68 0.40
CA GLU A 70 -8.17 20.83 1.03
C GLU A 70 -7.12 21.44 0.12
N ILE A 71 -6.18 20.64 -0.39
CA ILE A 71 -5.13 21.06 -1.34
C ILE A 71 -5.75 21.79 -2.54
N LYS A 72 -6.79 21.20 -3.16
CA LYS A 72 -7.47 21.82 -4.32
C LYS A 72 -8.10 23.17 -3.99
N ASN A 73 -8.68 23.30 -2.80
CA ASN A 73 -9.34 24.54 -2.37
C ASN A 73 -8.33 25.62 -1.96
N SER A 74 -7.14 25.23 -1.49
CA SER A 74 -6.05 26.12 -1.09
C SER A 74 -5.06 26.42 -2.21
N LYS A 75 -5.37 26.11 -3.48
CA LYS A 75 -4.45 26.32 -4.63
C LYS A 75 -3.77 27.71 -4.63
N ASN A 76 -4.52 28.76 -4.30
CA ASN A 76 -4.00 30.14 -4.32
C ASN A 76 -3.06 30.46 -3.13
N ASP A 77 -2.98 29.58 -2.14
CA ASP A 77 -2.12 29.73 -0.95
C ASP A 77 -0.69 29.19 -1.19
N TYR A 78 -0.44 28.55 -2.34
CA TYR A 78 0.87 28.01 -2.72
C TYR A 78 1.79 29.09 -3.31
N GLU A 79 3.09 28.97 -3.03
CA GLU A 79 4.11 29.87 -3.56
C GLU A 79 4.28 29.73 -5.08
N SER A 80 4.08 28.52 -5.62
CA SER A 80 4.15 28.23 -7.05
C SER A 80 3.15 27.16 -7.50
N GLU A 81 2.82 27.17 -8.80
CA GLU A 81 2.03 26.08 -9.40
C GLU A 81 2.77 24.74 -9.31
N GLU A 82 4.11 24.75 -9.35
CA GLU A 82 4.91 23.53 -9.24
C GLU A 82 4.73 22.89 -7.87
N ASP A 83 4.86 23.64 -6.78
CA ASP A 83 4.68 23.13 -5.41
C ASP A 83 3.27 22.57 -5.19
N TYR A 84 2.25 23.29 -5.67
CA TYR A 84 0.85 22.84 -5.63
C TYR A 84 0.67 21.50 -6.35
N GLN A 85 1.22 21.36 -7.56
CA GLN A 85 1.09 20.14 -8.35
C GLN A 85 1.87 18.98 -7.74
N ILE A 86 3.03 19.24 -7.14
CA ILE A 86 3.83 18.23 -6.44
C ILE A 86 3.01 17.65 -5.27
N GLU A 87 2.54 18.50 -4.36
CA GLU A 87 1.78 18.05 -3.18
C GLU A 87 0.50 17.31 -3.57
N LEU A 88 -0.24 17.85 -4.56
CA LEU A 88 -1.47 17.21 -5.05
C LEU A 88 -1.20 15.81 -5.64
N LYS A 89 -0.18 15.68 -6.49
CA LYS A 89 0.14 14.40 -7.15
C LYS A 89 0.71 13.38 -6.16
N GLN A 90 1.55 13.80 -5.22
CA GLN A 90 2.06 12.91 -4.16
C GLN A 90 0.92 12.37 -3.30
N THR A 91 0.03 13.25 -2.82
CA THR A 91 -1.12 12.87 -2.00
C THR A 91 -2.05 11.91 -2.77
N GLN A 92 -2.28 12.16 -4.06
CA GLN A 92 -3.04 11.24 -4.92
C GLN A 92 -2.35 9.89 -5.09
N ALA A 93 -1.03 9.86 -5.27
CA ALA A 93 -0.26 8.64 -5.39
C ALA A 93 -0.30 7.80 -4.10
N GLU A 94 -0.17 8.43 -2.94
CA GLU A 94 -0.29 7.78 -1.62
C GLU A 94 -1.68 7.16 -1.43
N LYS A 95 -2.73 7.90 -1.78
CA LYS A 95 -4.10 7.38 -1.78
C LYS A 95 -4.23 6.14 -2.68
N PHE A 96 -3.67 6.16 -3.90
CA PHE A 96 -3.69 5.00 -4.79
C PHE A 96 -2.93 3.81 -4.19
N ILE A 97 -1.80 4.05 -3.53
CA ILE A 97 -1.06 3.00 -2.81
C ILE A 97 -1.95 2.39 -1.71
N LYS A 98 -2.63 3.21 -0.90
CA LYS A 98 -3.57 2.70 0.13
C LYS A 98 -4.74 1.93 -0.45
N MET A 99 -5.33 2.40 -1.56
CA MET A 99 -6.36 1.65 -2.27
C MET A 99 -5.83 0.29 -2.79
N SER A 100 -4.56 0.20 -3.17
CA SER A 100 -3.94 -1.07 -3.55
C SER A 100 -3.80 -2.03 -2.35
N GLU A 101 -3.50 -1.49 -1.16
CA GLU A 101 -3.41 -2.26 0.09
C GLU A 101 -4.79 -2.76 0.54
N LEU A 102 -5.83 -1.94 0.33
CA LEU A 102 -7.22 -2.34 0.56
C LEU A 102 -7.62 -3.54 -0.33
N ASN A 103 -7.28 -3.48 -1.63
CA ASN A 103 -7.56 -4.57 -2.56
C ASN A 103 -6.82 -5.87 -2.17
N ASP A 104 -5.56 -5.76 -1.72
CA ASP A 104 -4.83 -6.92 -1.20
C ASP A 104 -5.50 -7.47 0.05
N CYS A 105 -5.90 -6.63 1.02
CA CYS A 105 -6.61 -7.09 2.22
C CYS A 105 -7.90 -7.85 1.88
N GLU A 106 -8.70 -7.35 0.93
CA GLU A 106 -9.90 -8.04 0.48
C GLU A 106 -9.57 -9.38 -0.18
N TYR A 107 -8.50 -9.44 -0.97
CA TYR A 107 -8.02 -10.68 -1.57
C TYR A 107 -7.55 -11.69 -0.50
N GLN A 108 -6.82 -11.23 0.53
CA GLN A 108 -6.40 -12.08 1.65
C GLN A 108 -7.59 -12.62 2.45
N ILE A 109 -8.63 -11.81 2.67
CA ILE A 109 -9.88 -12.29 3.30
C ILE A 109 -10.50 -13.43 2.49
N LEU A 110 -10.56 -13.29 1.15
CA LEU A 110 -11.09 -14.34 0.29
C LEU A 110 -10.27 -15.64 0.39
N LEU A 111 -8.94 -15.54 0.51
CA LEU A 111 -8.05 -16.68 0.73
C LEU A 111 -8.28 -17.32 2.11
N CYS A 112 -8.28 -16.54 3.19
CA CYS A 112 -8.42 -17.04 4.56
C CYS A 112 -9.78 -17.71 4.81
N GLN A 113 -10.83 -17.26 4.12
CA GLN A 113 -12.18 -17.86 4.23
C GLN A 113 -12.27 -19.25 3.57
N LYS A 114 -11.20 -19.74 2.93
CA LYS A 114 -11.21 -20.95 2.12
C LYS A 114 -10.05 -21.87 2.49
N GLU A 115 -10.38 -23.07 2.96
CA GLU A 115 -9.49 -24.23 2.97
C GLU A 115 -9.23 -24.73 1.53
N ASN A 116 -8.58 -23.92 0.69
CA ASN A 116 -7.96 -24.29 -0.60
C ASN A 116 -8.83 -24.57 -1.86
N LYS A 117 -10.09 -24.11 -2.02
CA LYS A 117 -10.79 -24.17 -3.34
C LYS A 117 -11.68 -22.96 -3.67
N PHE A 118 -11.18 -22.04 -4.49
CA PHE A 118 -12.00 -20.99 -5.10
C PHE A 118 -13.12 -21.60 -5.95
N THR A 119 -14.37 -21.15 -5.76
CA THR A 119 -15.43 -21.35 -6.76
C THR A 119 -15.21 -20.38 -7.92
N ASP A 120 -15.81 -20.62 -9.09
CA ASP A 120 -15.67 -19.73 -10.25
C ASP A 120 -16.04 -18.27 -9.92
N GLU A 121 -17.11 -18.06 -9.15
CA GLU A 121 -17.50 -16.73 -8.69
C GLU A 121 -16.43 -16.05 -7.82
N LYS A 122 -15.80 -16.80 -6.91
CA LYS A 122 -14.77 -16.27 -6.02
C LYS A 122 -13.44 -16.06 -6.74
N LYS A 123 -13.16 -16.89 -7.74
CA LYS A 123 -12.05 -16.73 -8.69
C LYS A 123 -12.19 -15.41 -9.44
N GLU A 124 -13.39 -15.12 -9.95
CA GLU A 124 -13.70 -13.86 -10.63
C GLU A 124 -13.59 -12.65 -9.69
N GLN A 125 -14.05 -12.77 -8.44
CA GLN A 125 -13.86 -11.73 -7.42
C GLN A 125 -12.37 -11.47 -7.14
N ALA A 126 -11.56 -12.52 -6.99
CA ALA A 126 -10.12 -12.40 -6.80
C ALA A 126 -9.41 -11.75 -7.99
N ILE A 127 -9.77 -12.12 -9.22
CA ILE A 127 -9.26 -11.51 -10.46
C ILE A 127 -9.53 -10.00 -10.46
N LYS A 128 -10.76 -9.58 -10.18
CA LYS A 128 -11.13 -8.15 -10.14
C LYS A 128 -10.34 -7.37 -9.10
N LEU A 129 -10.11 -7.95 -7.91
CA LEU A 129 -9.33 -7.30 -6.85
C LEU A 129 -7.87 -7.09 -7.27
N LEU A 130 -7.25 -8.12 -7.85
CA LEU A 130 -5.86 -8.06 -8.31
C LEU A 130 -5.68 -7.10 -9.49
N GLU A 131 -6.64 -7.05 -10.41
CA GLU A 131 -6.63 -6.07 -11.52
C GLU A 131 -6.76 -4.63 -11.00
N LYS A 132 -7.66 -4.38 -10.04
CA LYS A 132 -7.77 -3.07 -9.37
C LYS A 132 -6.48 -2.70 -8.64
N GLN A 133 -5.86 -3.65 -7.95
CA GLN A 133 -4.59 -3.43 -7.26
C GLN A 133 -3.48 -3.01 -8.24
N ILE A 134 -3.34 -3.71 -9.38
CA ILE A 134 -2.38 -3.36 -10.43
C ILE A 134 -2.66 -1.96 -10.98
N ASN A 135 -3.92 -1.64 -11.28
CA ASN A 135 -4.30 -0.34 -11.83
C ASN A 135 -3.97 0.79 -10.87
N ASN A 136 -4.31 0.65 -9.58
CA ASN A 136 -3.99 1.64 -8.56
C ASN A 136 -2.47 1.87 -8.43
N LEU A 137 -1.68 0.79 -8.38
CA LEU A 137 -0.22 0.91 -8.31
C LEU A 137 0.38 1.57 -9.57
N ASN A 138 -0.14 1.28 -10.76
CA ASN A 138 0.29 1.97 -11.98
C ASN A 138 -0.07 3.45 -11.95
N SER A 139 -1.27 3.81 -11.47
CA SER A 139 -1.67 5.21 -11.30
C SER A 139 -0.74 5.97 -10.35
N ALA A 140 -0.40 5.37 -9.21
CA ALA A 140 0.58 5.94 -8.29
C ALA A 140 1.95 6.12 -8.96
N LEU A 141 2.45 5.08 -9.62
CA LEU A 141 3.77 5.13 -10.29
C LEU A 141 3.82 6.22 -11.37
N ASN A 142 2.77 6.35 -12.18
CA ASN A 142 2.70 7.37 -13.23
C ASN A 142 2.79 8.78 -12.61
N LEU A 143 1.97 9.07 -11.59
CA LEU A 143 1.99 10.37 -10.91
C LEU A 143 3.37 10.67 -10.31
N LEU A 144 3.97 9.71 -9.62
CA LEU A 144 5.29 9.90 -8.99
C LEU A 144 6.41 10.07 -10.02
N SER A 145 6.32 9.41 -11.18
CA SER A 145 7.32 9.53 -12.24
C SER A 145 7.36 10.90 -12.93
N GLU A 146 6.26 11.67 -12.83
CA GLU A 146 6.18 13.04 -13.35
C GLU A 146 6.83 14.09 -12.43
N ILE A 147 7.12 13.71 -11.18
CA ILE A 147 7.61 14.62 -10.14
C ILE A 147 9.14 14.51 -10.06
N LYS A 148 9.85 15.63 -10.26
CA LYS A 148 11.32 15.66 -10.20
C LYS A 148 11.86 15.68 -8.77
N ASN A 149 11.12 16.25 -7.83
CA ASN A 149 11.52 16.42 -6.41
C ASN A 149 10.48 15.76 -5.49
N SER A 150 10.17 14.50 -5.74
CA SER A 150 9.22 13.75 -4.93
C SER A 150 9.89 13.33 -3.62
N ASP A 151 9.12 13.26 -2.54
CA ASP A 151 9.51 12.59 -1.29
C ASP A 151 9.72 11.08 -1.48
N PHE A 152 9.26 10.51 -2.59
CA PHE A 152 9.50 9.13 -2.97
C PHE A 152 10.87 8.99 -3.63
N ASP A 153 11.73 8.18 -3.02
CA ASP A 153 13.03 7.85 -3.61
C ASP A 153 12.91 6.75 -4.68
N GLN A 154 14.00 6.50 -5.41
CA GLN A 154 14.04 5.44 -6.43
C GLN A 154 13.69 4.07 -5.84
N LYS A 155 14.08 3.80 -4.59
CA LYS A 155 13.84 2.52 -3.92
C LYS A 155 12.35 2.34 -3.64
N ASP A 156 11.61 3.39 -3.36
CA ASP A 156 10.16 3.34 -3.20
C ASP A 156 9.44 3.05 -4.53
N LEU A 157 9.90 3.65 -5.63
CA LEU A 157 9.38 3.32 -6.97
C LEU A 157 9.68 1.86 -7.37
N GLU A 158 10.86 1.35 -7.02
CA GLU A 158 11.23 -0.05 -7.22
C GLU A 158 10.35 -1.01 -6.40
N LYS A 159 9.96 -0.64 -5.18
CA LYS A 159 9.00 -1.40 -4.36
C LYS A 159 7.63 -1.46 -5.04
N ILE A 160 7.12 -0.34 -5.57
CA ILE A 160 5.84 -0.28 -6.29
C ILE A 160 5.89 -1.19 -7.52
N ASN A 161 6.94 -1.09 -8.33
CA ASN A 161 7.15 -1.95 -9.49
C ASN A 161 7.20 -3.45 -9.12
N THR A 162 7.89 -3.78 -8.02
CA THR A 162 7.95 -5.15 -7.51
C THR A 162 6.57 -5.65 -7.08
N LYS A 163 5.78 -4.83 -6.37
CA LYS A 163 4.39 -5.16 -6.01
C LYS A 163 3.53 -5.42 -7.25
N ILE A 164 3.62 -4.57 -8.29
CA ILE A 164 2.91 -4.76 -9.57
C ILE A 164 3.28 -6.11 -10.20
N LYS A 165 4.59 -6.39 -10.32
CA LYS A 165 5.10 -7.63 -10.93
C LYS A 165 4.58 -8.87 -10.18
N ASN A 166 4.66 -8.86 -8.86
CA ASN A 166 4.19 -9.98 -8.03
C ASN A 166 2.68 -10.19 -8.16
N THR A 167 1.90 -9.10 -8.16
CA THR A 167 0.44 -9.15 -8.33
C THR A 167 0.06 -9.73 -9.69
N LYS A 168 0.77 -9.35 -10.78
CA LYS A 168 0.59 -9.93 -12.12
C LYS A 168 0.86 -11.44 -12.15
N ILE A 169 1.88 -11.91 -11.43
CA ILE A 169 2.19 -13.35 -11.34
C ILE A 169 1.04 -14.10 -10.65
N ILE A 170 0.50 -13.57 -9.54
CA ILE A 170 -0.63 -14.16 -8.83
C ILE A 170 -1.87 -14.19 -9.71
N LEU A 171 -2.18 -13.07 -10.38
CA LEU A 171 -3.31 -12.95 -11.30
C LEU A 171 -3.22 -13.98 -12.43
N TYR A 172 -2.05 -14.15 -13.04
CA TYR A 172 -1.82 -15.15 -14.07
C TYR A 172 -2.08 -16.57 -13.55
N LYS A 173 -1.58 -16.91 -12.36
CA LYS A 173 -1.81 -18.22 -11.73
C LYS A 173 -3.29 -18.48 -11.48
N ILE A 174 -4.02 -17.47 -10.99
CA ILE A 174 -5.45 -17.62 -10.75
C ILE A 174 -6.17 -17.81 -12.08
N LYS A 175 -5.93 -16.99 -13.11
CA LYS A 175 -6.63 -17.12 -14.40
C LYS A 175 -6.46 -18.51 -15.04
N ASN A 176 -5.29 -19.13 -14.90
CA ASN A 176 -4.93 -20.38 -15.60
C ASN A 176 -5.05 -21.67 -14.75
N ASN A 177 -5.41 -21.57 -13.46
CA ASN A 177 -5.74 -22.73 -12.60
C ASN A 177 -7.23 -22.84 -12.38
#